data_AF-J9FY92-F1
#
_entry.id   AF-J9FY92-F1
#
_cell.length_a   1.000
_cell.length_b   1.000
_cell.length_c   1.000
_cell.angle_alpha   90.00
_cell.angle_beta   90.00
_cell.angle_gamma   90.00
#
_symmetry.space_group_name_H-M   'P 1'
#
loop_
_entity.id
_entity.type
_entity.pdbx_description
1 polymer ?
#
loop_
_entity_poly.entity_id
_entity_poly.type
_entity_poly.pdbx_seq_one_letter_code
_entity_poly.pdbx_strand_id
1 'polypeptide(L)'
;QAYREAQDIHRITASQVFHIPFNEVTPLQRRNAKAVNFGIVYGISSFGLSQDLSITRKEAAEYIQNYFDTYPKIKGFLDGLVKFGKEEGYVVTMFGRRRPVPELKSSNFMQRSFGERVAMNSPIQGTAADIIKIAMNRVHRRLKEEGLKSKLLLQIHDELLIETAEEEVEIVS
;
A
#
# COMPACT_ATOMS: atom_id res chain seq x y z
N GLN A 1 -0.83 5.72 -15.31
CA GLN A 1 -1.98 6.12 -16.14
C GLN A 1 -3.28 6.03 -15.36
N ALA A 2 -3.67 4.86 -14.83
CA ALA A 2 -4.89 4.69 -14.01
C ALA A 2 -5.13 5.78 -12.94
N TYR A 3 -4.12 6.07 -12.10
CA TYR A 3 -4.21 7.16 -11.10
C TYR A 3 -4.37 8.57 -11.70
N ARG A 4 -3.80 8.83 -12.89
CA ARG A 4 -3.91 10.13 -13.56
C ARG A 4 -5.29 10.31 -14.22
N GLU A 5 -5.91 9.21 -14.62
CA GLU A 5 -7.22 9.18 -15.26
C GLU A 5 -8.37 8.91 -14.26
N ALA A 6 -8.09 8.90 -12.96
CA ALA A 6 -9.04 8.60 -11.88
C ALA A 6 -9.84 7.29 -12.08
N GLN A 7 -9.26 6.33 -12.80
CA GLN A 7 -9.91 5.06 -13.06
C GLN A 7 -9.81 4.13 -11.85
N ASP A 8 -10.82 3.27 -11.65
CA ASP A 8 -10.82 2.27 -10.57
C ASP A 8 -9.67 1.28 -10.77
N ILE A 9 -8.61 1.45 -9.97
CA ILE A 9 -7.40 0.63 -10.04
C ILE A 9 -7.70 -0.85 -9.84
N HIS A 10 -8.63 -1.21 -8.96
CA HIS A 10 -8.94 -2.61 -8.69
C HIS A 10 -9.70 -3.24 -9.85
N ARG A 11 -10.58 -2.48 -10.50
CA ARG A 11 -11.30 -2.93 -11.69
C ARG A 11 -10.38 -3.05 -12.90
N ILE A 12 -9.42 -2.13 -13.07
CA ILE A 12 -8.38 -2.25 -14.09
C ILE A 12 -7.51 -3.47 -13.84
N THR A 13 -7.03 -3.65 -12.61
CA THR A 13 -6.22 -4.83 -12.29
C THR A 13 -7.01 -6.10 -12.52
N ALA A 14 -8.29 -6.17 -12.15
CA ALA A 14 -9.15 -7.31 -12.45
C ALA A 14 -9.25 -7.57 -13.96
N SER A 15 -9.51 -6.51 -14.74
CA SER A 15 -9.60 -6.60 -16.21
C SER A 15 -8.31 -7.15 -16.83
N GLN A 16 -7.16 -6.66 -16.36
CA GLN A 16 -5.85 -7.04 -16.88
C GLN A 16 -5.41 -8.43 -16.41
N VAL A 17 -5.63 -8.77 -15.13
CA VAL A 17 -5.22 -10.07 -14.54
C VAL A 17 -6.11 -11.21 -15.00
N PHE A 18 -7.42 -10.97 -15.18
CA PHE A 18 -8.38 -11.99 -15.63
C PHE A 18 -8.60 -11.99 -17.14
N HIS A 19 -7.98 -11.06 -17.88
CA HIS A 19 -8.17 -10.86 -19.32
C HIS A 19 -9.65 -10.66 -19.73
N ILE A 20 -10.38 -9.87 -18.94
CA ILE A 20 -11.82 -9.57 -19.14
C ILE A 20 -11.97 -8.08 -19.46
N PRO A 21 -12.85 -7.66 -20.38
CA PRO A 21 -13.14 -6.25 -20.63
C PRO A 21 -13.50 -5.48 -19.34
N PHE A 22 -13.03 -4.24 -19.20
CA PHE A 22 -13.21 -3.45 -17.98
C PHE A 22 -14.67 -3.34 -17.52
N ASN A 23 -15.59 -3.17 -18.47
CA ASN A 23 -17.03 -3.11 -18.27
C ASN A 23 -17.65 -4.45 -17.83
N GLU A 24 -17.02 -5.58 -18.15
CA GLU A 24 -17.50 -6.93 -17.82
C GLU A 24 -16.96 -7.47 -16.49
N VAL A 25 -16.03 -6.75 -15.85
CA VAL A 25 -15.53 -7.11 -14.51
C VAL A 25 -16.68 -7.13 -13.49
N THR A 26 -16.90 -8.31 -12.93
CA THR A 26 -17.92 -8.52 -11.87
C THR A 26 -17.46 -7.97 -10.51
N PRO A 27 -18.39 -7.68 -9.58
CA PRO A 27 -18.04 -7.27 -8.22
C PRO A 27 -17.13 -8.26 -7.48
N LEU A 28 -17.34 -9.57 -7.70
CA LEU A 28 -16.51 -10.63 -7.13
C LEU A 28 -15.07 -10.56 -7.66
N GLN A 29 -14.90 -10.43 -8.98
CA GLN A 29 -13.57 -10.29 -9.60
C GLN A 29 -12.87 -9.02 -9.12
N ARG A 30 -13.58 -7.90 -9.01
CA ARG A 30 -13.04 -6.65 -8.44
C ARG A 30 -12.56 -6.85 -7.00
N ARG A 31 -13.34 -7.54 -6.16
CA ARG A 31 -12.95 -7.86 -4.78
C ARG A 31 -11.71 -8.75 -4.74
N ASN A 32 -11.65 -9.76 -5.60
CA ASN A 32 -10.50 -10.66 -5.68
C ASN A 32 -9.25 -9.90 -6.14
N ALA A 33 -9.36 -9.06 -7.17
CA ALA A 33 -8.26 -8.21 -7.64
C ALA A 33 -7.82 -7.17 -6.60
N LYS A 34 -8.74 -6.71 -5.73
CA LYS A 34 -8.37 -5.89 -4.57
C LYS A 34 -7.47 -6.69 -3.61
N ALA A 35 -7.86 -7.92 -3.26
CA ALA A 35 -7.03 -8.78 -2.42
C ALA A 35 -5.67 -9.10 -3.06
N VAL A 36 -5.63 -9.34 -4.38
CA VAL A 36 -4.38 -9.51 -5.14
C VAL A 36 -3.51 -8.24 -5.07
N ASN A 37 -4.07 -7.07 -5.37
CA ASN A 37 -3.35 -5.79 -5.33
C ASN A 37 -2.69 -5.54 -3.98
N PHE A 38 -3.46 -5.64 -2.90
CA PHE A 38 -2.94 -5.40 -1.55
C PHE A 38 -2.01 -6.54 -1.12
N GLY A 39 -2.38 -7.79 -1.38
CA GLY A 39 -1.58 -8.95 -1.03
C GLY A 39 -0.19 -8.91 -1.66
N ILE A 40 -0.09 -8.63 -2.96
CA ILE A 40 1.20 -8.60 -3.67
C ILE A 40 2.10 -7.48 -3.17
N VAL A 41 1.55 -6.28 -2.94
CA VAL A 41 2.30 -5.16 -2.34
C VAL A 41 2.85 -5.52 -0.96
N TYR A 42 2.22 -6.45 -0.25
CA TYR A 42 2.62 -6.94 1.07
C TYR A 42 3.37 -8.28 1.06
N GLY A 43 3.76 -8.77 -0.12
CA GLY A 43 4.52 -10.01 -0.27
C GLY A 43 3.73 -11.25 0.12
N ILE A 44 2.42 -11.29 -0.19
CA ILE A 44 1.60 -12.48 -0.01
C ILE A 44 2.16 -13.65 -0.83
N SER A 45 2.14 -14.84 -0.25
CA SER A 45 2.49 -16.06 -0.98
C SER A 45 1.28 -16.58 -1.78
N SER A 46 1.53 -17.41 -2.79
CA SER A 46 0.46 -18.13 -3.49
C SER A 46 -0.41 -18.96 -2.53
N PHE A 47 0.17 -19.46 -1.44
CA PHE A 47 -0.58 -20.12 -0.38
C PHE A 47 -1.55 -19.15 0.33
N GLY A 48 -1.05 -18.00 0.80
CA GLY A 48 -1.91 -17.01 1.47
C GLY A 48 -3.03 -16.53 0.56
N LEU A 49 -2.70 -16.20 -0.69
CA LEU A 49 -3.68 -15.75 -1.67
C LEU A 49 -4.71 -16.82 -2.01
N SER A 50 -4.31 -18.10 -2.05
CA SER A 50 -5.24 -19.21 -2.28
C SER A 50 -6.30 -19.33 -1.18
N GLN A 51 -5.94 -19.05 0.07
CA GLN A 51 -6.87 -19.06 1.21
C GLN A 51 -7.82 -17.86 1.14
N ASP A 52 -7.27 -16.66 0.94
CA ASP A 52 -8.05 -15.41 0.89
C ASP A 52 -9.10 -15.41 -0.23
N LEU A 53 -8.76 -16.03 -1.37
CA LEU A 53 -9.63 -16.09 -2.54
C LEU A 53 -10.44 -17.39 -2.62
N SER A 54 -10.18 -18.37 -1.75
CA SER A 54 -10.77 -19.72 -1.83
C SER A 54 -10.57 -20.38 -3.22
N ILE A 55 -9.36 -20.27 -3.76
CA ILE A 55 -8.94 -20.83 -5.06
C ILE A 55 -7.80 -21.84 -4.88
N THR A 56 -7.42 -22.54 -5.94
CA THR A 56 -6.27 -23.44 -5.90
C THR A 56 -4.96 -22.65 -5.78
N ARG A 57 -3.92 -23.29 -5.22
CA ARG A 57 -2.56 -22.69 -5.18
C ARG A 57 -2.00 -22.40 -6.57
N LYS A 58 -2.41 -23.18 -7.58
CA LYS A 58 -1.99 -23.00 -8.97
C LYS A 58 -2.57 -21.71 -9.54
N GLU A 59 -3.89 -21.51 -9.41
CA GLU A 59 -4.55 -20.28 -9.84
C GLU A 59 -3.99 -19.05 -9.10
N ALA A 60 -3.74 -19.16 -7.80
CA ALA A 60 -3.13 -18.07 -7.04
C ALA A 60 -1.71 -17.71 -7.54
N ALA A 61 -0.90 -18.70 -7.93
CA ALA A 61 0.42 -18.47 -8.50
C ALA A 61 0.32 -17.81 -9.88
N GLU A 62 -0.61 -18.26 -10.73
CA GLU A 62 -0.89 -17.65 -12.03
C GLU A 62 -1.34 -16.19 -11.87
N TYR A 63 -2.20 -15.87 -10.90
CA TYR A 63 -2.61 -14.49 -10.64
C TYR A 63 -1.46 -13.58 -10.22
N ILE A 64 -0.56 -14.07 -9.36
CA ILE A 64 0.63 -13.31 -8.96
C ILE A 64 1.54 -13.07 -10.16
N GLN A 65 1.74 -14.09 -11.01
CA GLN A 65 2.56 -13.99 -12.21
C GLN A 65 1.96 -12.98 -13.21
N ASN A 66 0.69 -13.12 -13.56
CA ASN A 66 -0.01 -12.20 -14.47
C ASN A 66 0.03 -10.76 -13.97
N TYR A 67 -0.08 -10.55 -12.65
CA TYR A 67 0.05 -9.23 -12.05
C TYR A 67 1.45 -8.62 -12.28
N PHE A 68 2.51 -9.40 -12.06
CA PHE A 68 3.87 -8.91 -12.31
C PHE A 68 4.19 -8.73 -13.79
N ASP A 69 3.61 -9.55 -14.67
CA ASP A 69 3.74 -9.38 -16.12
C ASP A 69 3.02 -8.11 -16.61
N THR A 70 1.88 -7.79 -16.00
CA THR A 70 1.14 -6.54 -16.24
C THR A 70 1.88 -5.33 -15.67
N TYR A 71 2.49 -5.46 -14.49
CA TYR A 71 3.17 -4.38 -13.78
C TYR A 71 4.64 -4.71 -13.46
N PRO A 72 5.51 -4.86 -14.48
CA PRO A 72 6.88 -5.36 -14.30
C PRO A 72 7.75 -4.46 -13.42
N LYS A 73 7.46 -3.15 -13.42
CA LYS A 73 8.15 -2.17 -12.58
C LYS A 73 7.88 -2.38 -11.09
N ILE A 74 6.72 -2.91 -10.71
CA ILE A 74 6.39 -3.20 -9.31
C ILE A 74 7.30 -4.32 -8.80
N LYS A 75 7.46 -5.40 -9.58
CA LYS A 75 8.35 -6.50 -9.22
C LYS A 75 9.79 -6.02 -8.99
N GLY A 76 10.34 -5.28 -9.96
CA GLY A 76 11.69 -4.73 -9.85
C GLY A 76 11.87 -3.80 -8.64
N PHE A 77 10.84 -3.02 -8.31
CA PHE A 77 10.85 -2.17 -7.12
C PHE A 77 10.87 -3.00 -5.82
N LEU A 78 9.99 -3.98 -5.68
CA LEU A 78 9.91 -4.84 -4.48
C LEU A 78 11.20 -5.68 -4.30
N ASP A 79 11.69 -6.29 -5.38
CA ASP A 79 12.95 -7.02 -5.39
C ASP A 79 14.13 -6.11 -4.98
N GLY A 80 14.12 -4.85 -5.44
CA GLY A 80 15.09 -3.83 -5.07
C GLY A 80 15.06 -3.47 -3.57
N LEU A 81 13.88 -3.35 -2.96
CA LEU A 81 13.74 -3.09 -1.52
C LEU A 81 14.31 -4.22 -0.67
N VAL A 82 14.05 -5.47 -1.07
CA VAL A 82 14.60 -6.65 -0.38
C VAL A 82 16.11 -6.71 -0.52
N LYS A 83 16.63 -6.45 -1.73
CA LYS A 83 18.08 -6.40 -1.99
C LYS A 83 18.77 -5.36 -1.12
N PHE A 84 18.25 -4.13 -1.11
CA PHE A 84 18.74 -3.05 -0.26
C PHE A 84 18.74 -3.45 1.22
N GLY A 85 17.64 -4.04 1.70
CA GLY A 85 17.54 -4.50 3.09
C GLY A 85 18.56 -5.59 3.45
N LYS A 86 18.91 -6.48 2.52
CA LYS A 86 19.93 -7.53 2.71
C LYS A 86 21.35 -6.94 2.79
N GLU A 87 21.64 -5.94 1.97
CA GLU A 87 22.93 -5.26 1.91
C GLU A 87 23.15 -4.35 3.13
N GLU A 88 22.17 -3.50 3.44
CA GLU A 88 22.27 -2.46 4.48
C GLU A 88 21.82 -2.92 5.87
N GLY A 89 20.98 -3.96 5.96
CA GLY A 89 20.38 -4.44 7.20
C GLY A 89 19.18 -3.62 7.69
N TYR A 90 18.73 -2.63 6.93
CA TYR A 90 17.54 -1.82 7.20
C TYR A 90 16.87 -1.39 5.90
N VAL A 91 15.62 -0.94 5.98
CA VAL A 91 14.89 -0.32 4.87
C VAL A 91 14.52 1.12 5.22
N VAL A 92 14.23 1.93 4.20
CA VAL A 92 14.04 3.38 4.34
C VAL A 92 12.74 3.83 3.66
N THR A 93 12.01 4.75 4.28
CA THR A 93 10.88 5.45 3.65
C THR A 93 11.37 6.54 2.69
N MET A 94 10.47 7.11 1.90
CA MET A 94 10.79 8.23 0.99
C MET A 94 11.38 9.45 1.73
N PHE A 95 11.05 9.63 3.02
CA PHE A 95 11.53 10.75 3.84
C PHE A 95 12.70 10.38 4.77
N GLY A 96 13.35 9.23 4.55
CA GLY A 96 14.57 8.86 5.27
C GLY A 96 14.35 8.11 6.59
N ARG A 97 13.11 7.76 6.97
CA ARG A 97 12.85 6.98 8.18
C ARG A 97 13.34 5.54 7.99
N ARG A 98 14.19 5.06 8.89
CA ARG A 98 14.79 3.72 8.82
C ARG A 98 14.06 2.71 9.69
N ARG A 99 13.92 1.48 9.19
CA ARG A 99 13.49 0.29 9.98
C ARG A 99 14.53 -0.81 9.80
N PRO A 100 15.25 -1.21 10.88
CA PRO A 100 16.11 -2.40 10.85
C PRO A 100 15.32 -3.66 10.50
N VAL A 101 15.91 -4.57 9.72
CA VAL A 101 15.31 -5.85 9.35
C VAL A 101 16.32 -6.99 9.54
N PRO A 102 16.71 -7.30 10.80
CA PRO A 102 17.70 -8.34 11.08
C PRO A 102 17.30 -9.73 10.57
N GLU A 103 16.01 -9.98 10.39
CA GLU A 103 15.46 -11.25 9.92
C GLU A 103 15.97 -11.65 8.53
N LEU A 104 16.38 -10.68 7.71
CA LEU A 104 16.94 -10.93 6.37
C LEU A 104 18.26 -11.71 6.40
N LYS A 105 19.01 -11.67 7.51
CA LYS A 105 20.26 -12.40 7.71
C LYS A 105 20.05 -13.81 8.26
N SER A 106 18.81 -14.18 8.60
CA SER A 106 18.53 -15.48 9.21
C SER A 106 18.71 -16.63 8.21
N SER A 107 19.36 -17.70 8.67
CA SER A 107 19.44 -18.97 7.94
C SER A 107 18.07 -19.68 7.90
N ASN A 108 17.20 -19.43 8.89
CA ASN A 108 15.85 -19.96 8.94
C ASN A 108 14.98 -19.37 7.81
N PHE A 109 14.47 -20.24 6.93
CA PHE A 109 13.67 -19.84 5.77
C PHE A 109 12.42 -19.03 6.15
N MET A 110 11.71 -19.42 7.21
CA MET A 110 10.48 -18.75 7.64
C MET A 110 10.76 -17.35 8.18
N GLN A 111 11.80 -17.21 8.98
CA GLN A 111 12.23 -15.91 9.51
C GLN A 111 12.70 -14.99 8.38
N ARG A 112 13.53 -15.49 7.47
CA ARG A 112 13.98 -14.72 6.31
C ARG A 112 12.84 -14.28 5.41
N SER A 113 11.89 -15.17 5.12
CA SER A 113 10.69 -14.85 4.31
C SER A 113 9.84 -13.78 4.99
N PHE A 114 9.75 -13.79 6.32
CA PHE A 114 9.10 -12.70 7.08
C PHE A 114 9.86 -11.39 6.95
N GLY A 115 11.19 -11.42 7.06
CA GLY A 115 12.05 -10.25 6.81
C GLY A 115 11.86 -9.66 5.41
N GLU A 116 11.72 -10.50 4.38
CA GLU A 116 11.47 -10.04 3.01
C GLU A 116 10.12 -9.29 2.91
N ARG A 117 9.05 -9.81 3.54
CA ARG A 117 7.75 -9.10 3.61
C ARG A 117 7.85 -7.78 4.35
N VAL A 118 8.58 -7.75 5.47
CA VAL A 118 8.84 -6.53 6.23
C VAL A 118 9.59 -5.51 5.36
N ALA A 119 10.61 -5.94 4.63
CA ALA A 119 11.41 -5.07 3.77
C ALA A 119 10.60 -4.46 2.62
N MET A 120 9.68 -5.25 2.03
CA MET A 120 8.76 -4.77 0.99
C MET A 120 7.72 -3.78 1.53
N ASN A 121 7.08 -4.11 2.65
CA ASN A 121 5.94 -3.36 3.18
C ASN A 121 6.34 -2.05 3.88
N SER A 122 7.42 -2.07 4.67
CA SER A 122 7.74 -0.96 5.58
C SER A 122 8.03 0.37 4.87
N PRO A 123 8.76 0.41 3.74
CA PRO A 123 8.94 1.64 2.98
C PRO A 123 7.62 2.24 2.50
N ILE A 124 6.68 1.39 2.07
CA ILE A 124 5.39 1.80 1.51
C ILE A 124 4.50 2.36 2.62
N GLN A 125 4.25 1.58 3.68
CA GLN A 125 3.42 2.01 4.81
C GLN A 125 4.06 3.17 5.57
N GLY A 126 5.37 3.10 5.79
CA GLY A 126 6.11 4.16 6.48
C GLY A 126 6.07 5.47 5.71
N THR A 127 6.16 5.43 4.36
CA THR A 127 6.01 6.65 3.54
C THR A 127 4.61 7.24 3.66
N ALA A 128 3.54 6.42 3.67
CA ALA A 128 2.19 6.92 3.90
C ALA A 128 2.06 7.58 5.28
N ALA A 129 2.64 6.96 6.32
CA ALA A 129 2.69 7.53 7.66
C ALA A 129 3.52 8.83 7.73
N ASP A 130 4.55 8.98 6.91
CA ASP A 130 5.32 10.22 6.82
C ASP A 130 4.50 11.35 6.18
N ILE A 131 3.81 11.04 5.08
CA ILE A 131 2.95 12.00 4.37
C ILE A 131 1.86 12.54 5.29
N ILE A 132 1.14 11.66 6.00
CA ILE A 132 0.05 12.10 6.87
C ILE A 132 0.58 12.94 8.04
N LYS A 133 1.74 12.60 8.61
CA LYS A 133 2.37 13.41 9.68
C LYS A 133 2.77 14.80 9.18
N ILE A 134 3.30 14.90 7.96
CA ILE A 134 3.59 16.19 7.32
C ILE A 134 2.30 16.97 7.09
N ALA A 135 1.23 16.32 6.62
CA ALA A 135 -0.08 16.95 6.43
C ALA A 135 -0.66 17.47 7.74
N MET A 136 -0.62 16.69 8.82
CA MET A 136 -1.06 17.10 10.16
C MET A 136 -0.35 18.38 10.63
N ASN A 137 0.98 18.44 10.48
CA ASN A 137 1.75 19.64 10.84
C ASN A 137 1.33 20.87 10.01
N ARG A 138 1.05 20.68 8.71
CA ARG A 138 0.63 21.76 7.81
C ARG A 138 -0.78 22.24 8.14
N VAL A 139 -1.72 21.32 8.36
CA VAL A 139 -3.10 21.63 8.78
C VAL A 139 -3.09 22.39 10.10
N HIS A 140 -2.40 21.88 11.11
CA HIS A 140 -2.28 22.52 12.42
C HIS A 140 -1.70 23.93 12.33
N ARG A 141 -0.64 24.11 11.53
CA ARG A 141 -0.04 25.42 11.31
C ARG A 141 -1.02 26.39 10.65
N ARG A 142 -1.73 25.96 9.60
CA ARG A 142 -2.71 26.79 8.89
C ARG A 142 -3.86 27.23 9.79
N LEU A 143 -4.44 26.30 10.56
CA LEU A 143 -5.50 26.60 11.54
C LEU A 143 -5.05 27.70 12.52
N LYS A 144 -3.79 27.64 12.99
CA LYS A 144 -3.23 28.65 13.90
C LYS A 144 -2.94 29.98 13.23
N GLU A 145 -2.35 29.98 12.04
CA GLU A 145 -1.99 31.20 11.30
C GLU A 145 -3.24 32.01 10.91
N GLU A 146 -4.34 31.31 10.59
CA GLU A 146 -5.63 31.93 10.26
C GLU A 146 -6.48 32.25 11.51
N GLY A 147 -6.01 31.89 12.72
CA GLY A 147 -6.72 32.17 13.97
C GLY A 147 -8.03 31.39 14.16
N LEU A 148 -8.17 30.24 13.48
CA LEU A 148 -9.38 29.44 13.47
C LEU A 148 -9.61 28.74 14.81
N LYS A 149 -10.88 28.58 15.19
CA LYS A 149 -11.33 27.86 16.38
C LYS A 149 -11.32 26.35 16.18
N SER A 150 -11.44 25.91 14.92
CA SER A 150 -11.43 24.50 14.51
C SER A 150 -10.15 23.77 14.92
N LYS A 151 -10.26 22.47 15.21
CA LYS A 151 -9.16 21.66 15.75
C LYS A 151 -9.08 20.28 15.11
N LEU A 152 -7.87 19.87 14.76
CA LEU A 152 -7.58 18.48 14.44
C LEU A 152 -7.76 17.62 15.71
N LEU A 153 -8.76 16.73 15.72
CA LEU A 153 -9.08 15.86 16.84
C LEU A 153 -8.33 14.54 16.78
N LEU A 154 -8.46 13.83 15.65
CA LEU A 154 -7.99 12.45 15.52
C LEU A 154 -7.34 12.23 14.16
N GLN A 155 -6.42 11.28 14.13
CA GLN A 155 -5.90 10.69 12.90
C GLN A 155 -6.22 9.19 12.93
N ILE A 156 -6.86 8.70 11.87
CA ILE A 156 -7.28 7.31 11.74
C ILE A 156 -6.73 6.79 10.41
N HIS A 157 -5.63 6.04 10.46
CA HIS A 157 -4.94 5.52 9.27
C HIS A 157 -4.56 6.60 8.24
N ASP A 158 -5.37 6.80 7.21
CA ASP A 158 -5.19 7.78 6.13
C ASP A 158 -6.16 8.98 6.23
N GLU A 159 -6.94 9.07 7.30
CA GLU A 159 -7.94 10.11 7.53
C GLU A 159 -7.58 11.03 8.69
N LEU A 160 -7.97 12.30 8.58
CA LEU A 160 -7.87 13.32 9.63
C LEU A 160 -9.27 13.82 9.98
N LEU A 161 -9.64 13.70 11.25
CA LEU A 161 -10.90 14.21 11.77
C LEU A 161 -10.69 15.59 12.39
N ILE A 162 -11.40 16.58 11.88
CA ILE A 162 -11.36 17.96 12.35
C ILE A 162 -12.72 18.30 12.97
N GLU A 163 -12.70 18.80 14.20
CA GLU A 163 -13.85 19.48 14.79
C GLU A 163 -13.86 20.91 14.29
N THR A 164 -14.96 21.31 13.65
CA THR A 164 -15.05 22.55 12.89
C THR A 164 -16.11 23.46 13.48
N ALA A 165 -15.77 24.72 13.72
CA ALA A 165 -16.75 25.76 14.08
C ALA A 165 -17.71 25.98 12.91
N GLU A 166 -19.00 26.21 13.17
CA GLU A 166 -20.03 26.33 12.10
C GLU A 166 -19.67 27.44 11.10
N GLU A 167 -19.10 28.54 11.58
CA GLU A 167 -18.68 29.67 10.76
C GLU A 167 -17.40 29.41 9.93
N GLU A 168 -16.69 28.30 10.16
CA GLU A 168 -15.41 27.97 9.52
C GLU A 168 -15.52 26.80 8.53
N VAL A 169 -16.71 26.23 8.33
CA VAL A 169 -16.93 25.03 7.51
C VAL A 169 -16.37 25.20 6.10
N GLU A 170 -16.70 26.28 5.39
CA GLU A 170 -16.23 26.51 4.02
C GLU A 170 -14.71 26.70 3.90
N ILE A 171 -14.05 27.11 4.98
CA ILE A 171 -12.60 27.32 5.01
C ILE A 171 -11.86 26.00 5.27
N VAL A 172 -12.45 25.12 6.08
CA VAL A 172 -11.85 23.87 6.54
C VAL A 172 -12.14 22.68 5.61
N SER A 173 -13.30 22.66 4.93
CA SER A 173 -13.73 21.59 4.01
C SER A 173 -12.98 21.61 2.68
#